data_AF-A0AA35VKM5-F1
#
_entry.id   AF-A0AA35VKM5-F1
#
_cell.length_a   1.000
_cell.length_b   1.000
_cell.length_c   1.000
_cell.angle_alpha   90.00
_cell.angle_beta   90.00
_cell.angle_gamma   90.00
#
_symmetry.space_group_name_H-M   'P 1'
#
loop_
_entity.id
_entity.type
_entity.pdbx_description
1 polymer ?
#
loop_
_entity_poly.entity_id
_entity_poly.type
_entity_poly.pdbx_seq_one_letter_code
_entity_poly.pdbx_strand_id
1 'polypeptide(L)'
;MIIKITQFNWWYKEKSEINNPWKVKIYMMSSGKWRILSSNLLSHFELHFLQVVIDRFIYWCALHKVPIDGRLRSCNVIVSFDMTNESFGVVDLPDSLAHHPNTQLCISKVRESLVMLEYKNCVCDVWMMEDGVGKSFTKLYTIKAPHGPKKILGFKKNGKLIMEVKDGLFRPGTLVVYVRILNTLMILGFVER
;
A
#
# COMPACT_ATOMS: atom_id res chain seq x y z
N MET A 1 -14.91 -11.80 8.28
CA MET A 1 -14.29 -11.11 9.44
C MET A 1 -14.14 -9.64 9.09
N ILE A 2 -14.27 -8.73 10.06
CA ILE A 2 -13.97 -7.30 9.85
C ILE A 2 -12.86 -6.90 10.81
N ILE A 3 -11.82 -6.24 10.31
CA ILE A 3 -10.77 -5.66 11.14
C ILE A 3 -10.96 -4.15 11.23
N LYS A 4 -10.87 -3.60 12.45
CA LYS A 4 -10.83 -2.17 12.70
C LYS A 4 -9.53 -1.86 13.43
N ILE A 5 -8.68 -1.08 12.78
CA ILE A 5 -7.42 -0.61 13.36
C ILE A 5 -7.59 0.89 13.67
N THR A 6 -7.30 1.29 14.89
CA THR A 6 -7.31 2.70 15.31
C THR A 6 -5.90 3.12 15.70
N GLN A 7 -5.39 4.13 14.99
CA GLN A 7 -4.09 4.75 15.24
C GLN A 7 -4.27 6.01 16.08
N PHE A 8 -3.49 6.16 17.15
CA PHE A 8 -3.42 7.41 17.91
C PHE A 8 -2.19 8.21 17.46
N ASN A 9 -2.39 9.49 17.13
CA ASN A 9 -1.36 10.38 16.60
C ASN A 9 -0.23 10.58 17.63
N TRP A 10 1.03 10.36 17.23
CA TRP A 10 2.18 10.40 18.14
C TRP A 10 2.61 11.83 18.53
N TRP A 11 2.18 12.84 17.77
CA TRP A 11 2.52 14.26 17.96
C TRP A 11 1.92 14.91 19.22
N TYR A 12 1.01 14.22 19.92
CA TYR A 12 0.25 14.77 21.04
C TYR A 12 0.59 14.20 22.42
N LYS A 13 1.72 13.50 22.59
CA LYS A 13 2.01 12.85 23.88
C LYS A 13 3.35 13.25 24.48
N GLU A 14 3.26 14.13 25.48
CA GLU A 14 4.07 13.99 26.69
C GLU A 14 4.10 12.52 27.12
N LYS A 15 5.28 12.08 27.58
CA LYS A 15 5.61 10.77 28.14
C LYS A 15 4.52 10.24 29.09
N SER A 16 3.47 9.65 28.54
CA SER A 16 2.41 9.00 29.29
C SER A 16 2.27 7.57 28.80
N GLU A 17 2.30 6.68 29.79
CA GLU A 17 2.34 5.22 29.76
C GLU A 17 1.15 4.59 29.02
N ILE A 18 1.10 4.74 27.70
CA ILE A 18 0.22 3.94 26.86
C ILE A 18 1.13 3.05 26.02
N ASN A 19 1.42 1.86 26.55
CA ASN A 19 2.29 0.84 25.94
C ASN A 19 1.84 0.35 24.55
N ASN A 20 0.70 0.82 24.04
CA ASN A 20 0.28 0.50 22.67
C ASN A 20 -0.50 1.67 22.03
N PRO A 21 0.08 2.41 21.06
CA PRO A 21 -0.60 3.48 20.34
C PRO A 21 -1.65 2.95 19.33
N TRP A 22 -1.91 1.64 19.33
CA TRP A 22 -2.86 0.99 18.45
C TRP A 22 -3.94 0.23 19.23
N LYS A 23 -5.17 0.31 18.72
CA LYS A 23 -6.27 -0.57 19.14
C LYS A 23 -6.76 -1.34 17.92
N VAL A 24 -6.51 -2.65 17.91
CA VAL A 24 -7.01 -3.57 16.89
C VAL A 24 -8.27 -4.25 17.43
N LYS A 25 -9.35 -4.18 16.67
CA LYS A 25 -10.60 -4.88 16.95
C LYS A 25 -10.96 -5.79 15.79
N ILE A 26 -11.40 -7.00 16.11
CA ILE A 26 -11.83 -8.00 15.16
C ILE A 26 -13.31 -8.28 15.40
N TYR A 27 -14.09 -8.22 14.33
CA TYR A 27 -15.48 -8.66 14.32
C TYR A 27 -15.57 -10.04 13.68
N MET A 28 -16.07 -11.00 14.47
CA MET A 28 -16.35 -12.35 13.98
C MET A 28 -17.80 -12.44 13.54
N MET A 29 -18.02 -12.77 12.27
CA MET A 29 -19.38 -12.91 11.71
C MET A 29 -20.14 -14.05 12.40
N SER A 30 -19.44 -15.13 12.76
CA SER A 30 -20.04 -16.32 13.38
C SER A 30 -20.63 -16.05 14.76
N SER A 31 -19.99 -15.17 15.55
CA SER A 31 -20.46 -14.84 16.90
C SER A 31 -21.17 -13.50 16.97
N GLY A 32 -21.09 -12.68 15.92
CA GLY A 32 -21.63 -11.32 15.88
C GLY A 32 -20.96 -10.36 16.87
N LYS A 33 -19.77 -10.68 17.39
CA LYS A 33 -19.10 -9.93 18.47
C LYS A 33 -17.80 -9.30 18.02
N TRP A 34 -17.50 -8.14 18.61
CA TRP A 34 -16.19 -7.50 18.55
C TRP A 34 -15.31 -8.02 19.67
N ARG A 35 -14.04 -8.33 19.36
CA ARG A 35 -12.99 -8.59 20.34
C ARG A 35 -11.76 -7.74 20.08
N ILE A 36 -11.00 -7.47 21.12
CA ILE A 36 -9.74 -6.71 21.03
C ILE A 36 -8.62 -7.70 20.74
N LEU A 37 -7.76 -7.37 19.78
CA LEU A 37 -6.52 -8.09 19.53
C LEU A 37 -5.37 -7.24 20.06
N SER A 38 -4.67 -7.75 21.07
CA SER A 38 -3.42 -7.16 21.55
C SER A 38 -2.29 -7.53 20.60
N SER A 39 -1.72 -6.55 19.92
CA SER A 39 -0.52 -6.71 19.10
C SER A 39 0.47 -5.61 19.43
N ASN A 40 1.67 -6.00 19.87
CA ASN A 40 2.76 -5.07 20.14
C ASN A 40 3.51 -4.71 18.85
N LEU A 41 3.37 -5.49 17.77
CA LEU A 41 4.09 -5.24 16.53
C LEU A 41 3.82 -3.83 16.00
N LEU A 42 2.57 -3.38 16.05
CA LEU A 42 2.15 -2.12 15.44
C LEU A 42 2.74 -0.87 16.11
N SER A 43 3.26 -0.95 17.34
CA SER A 43 3.72 0.23 18.10
C SER A 43 4.77 1.08 17.37
N HIS A 44 5.54 0.48 16.46
CA HIS A 44 6.62 1.15 15.72
C HIS A 44 6.24 1.54 14.29
N PHE A 45 5.03 1.19 13.84
CA PHE A 45 4.60 1.43 12.46
C PHE A 45 3.55 2.54 12.40
N GLU A 46 3.53 3.24 11.27
CA GLU A 46 2.44 4.12 10.86
C GLU A 46 1.82 3.57 9.58
N LEU A 47 0.57 3.11 9.66
CA LEU A 47 -0.12 2.48 8.54
C LEU A 47 -0.74 3.53 7.62
N HIS A 48 -0.57 3.34 6.32
CA HIS A 48 -1.29 4.12 5.32
C HIS A 48 -2.76 3.68 5.26
N PHE A 49 -3.65 4.61 4.87
CA PHE A 49 -5.08 4.36 4.82
C PHE A 49 -5.50 3.30 3.79
N LEU A 50 -4.75 3.18 2.69
CA LEU A 50 -5.07 2.23 1.62
C LEU A 50 -4.68 0.81 2.01
N GLN A 51 -5.62 -0.12 1.84
CA GLN A 51 -5.44 -1.54 2.12
C GLN A 51 -5.70 -2.38 0.88
N VAL A 52 -5.00 -3.51 0.78
CA VAL A 52 -5.20 -4.51 -0.28
C VAL A 52 -5.49 -5.85 0.37
N VAL A 53 -6.54 -6.53 -0.07
CA VAL A 53 -6.89 -7.88 0.39
C VAL A 53 -6.58 -8.87 -0.72
N ILE A 54 -5.76 -9.88 -0.42
CA ILE A 54 -5.39 -10.98 -1.32
C ILE A 54 -5.52 -12.27 -0.51
N ASP A 55 -6.39 -13.17 -0.98
CA ASP A 55 -6.70 -14.43 -0.30
C ASP A 55 -6.95 -14.23 1.21
N ARG A 56 -6.15 -14.83 2.09
CA ARG A 56 -6.27 -14.72 3.55
C ARG A 56 -5.55 -13.52 4.16
N PHE A 57 -4.89 -12.69 3.37
CA PHE A 57 -4.04 -11.61 3.87
C PHE A 57 -4.61 -10.22 3.56
N ILE A 58 -4.49 -9.33 4.54
CA ILE A 58 -4.70 -7.89 4.36
C ILE A 58 -3.34 -7.20 4.43
N TYR A 59 -3.07 -6.30 3.49
CA TYR A 59 -1.81 -5.59 3.37
C TYR A 59 -2.00 -4.08 3.45
N TRP A 60 -1.03 -3.41 4.05
CA TRP A 60 -0.91 -1.95 4.12
C TRP A 60 0.52 -1.53 3.82
N CYS A 61 0.70 -0.41 3.12
CA CYS A 61 1.96 0.32 3.22
C CYS A 61 2.10 0.86 4.64
N ALA A 62 3.30 0.81 5.20
CA ALA A 62 3.57 1.38 6.50
C ALA A 62 4.93 2.08 6.53
N LEU A 63 5.04 3.08 7.40
CA LEU A 63 6.31 3.70 7.76
C LEU A 63 6.78 3.10 9.09
N HIS A 64 7.86 2.33 9.06
CA HIS A 64 8.52 1.84 10.26
C HIS A 64 9.40 2.94 10.83
N LYS A 65 9.16 3.34 12.08
CA LYS A 65 9.91 4.39 12.78
C LYS A 65 10.84 3.76 13.81
N VAL A 66 12.15 3.86 13.57
CA VAL A 66 13.19 3.28 14.44
C VAL A 66 14.05 4.42 15.02
N PRO A 67 14.12 4.55 16.36
CA PRO A 67 15.09 5.43 16.99
C PRO A 67 16.49 4.82 16.87
N ILE A 68 17.40 5.48 16.17
CA ILE A 68 18.80 5.08 16.00
C ILE A 68 19.67 6.28 16.38
N ASP A 69 20.55 6.10 17.38
CA ASP A 69 21.49 7.11 17.88
C ASP A 69 20.82 8.46 18.23
N GLY A 70 19.64 8.40 18.86
CA GLY A 70 18.88 9.59 19.24
C GLY A 70 18.19 10.32 18.08
N ARG A 71 18.30 9.81 16.84
CA ARG A 71 17.55 10.30 15.67
C ARG A 71 16.45 9.31 15.28
N LEU A 72 15.29 9.84 14.90
CA LEU A 72 14.22 9.02 14.35
C LEU A 72 14.51 8.74 12.88
N ARG A 73 14.85 7.49 12.56
CA ARG A 73 14.91 7.01 11.18
C ARG A 73 13.58 6.36 10.80
N SER A 74 13.27 6.40 9.51
CA SER A 74 12.08 5.74 9.00
C SER A 74 12.33 5.06 7.67
N CYS A 75 11.75 3.88 7.50
CA CYS A 75 11.74 3.15 6.23
C CYS A 75 10.33 2.66 5.90
N ASN A 76 10.02 2.60 4.61
CA ASN A 76 8.79 2.01 4.12
C ASN A 76 8.87 0.50 4.23
N VAL A 77 7.79 -0.11 4.72
CA VAL A 77 7.59 -1.55 4.77
C VAL A 77 6.16 -1.87 4.32
N ILE A 78 5.87 -3.15 4.14
CA ILE A 78 4.50 -3.62 4.05
C ILE A 78 4.15 -4.36 5.34
N VAL A 79 3.06 -3.96 5.98
CA VAL A 79 2.47 -4.71 7.08
C VAL A 79 1.39 -5.61 6.50
N SER A 80 1.39 -6.86 6.93
CA SER A 80 0.40 -7.87 6.56
C SER A 80 -0.33 -8.36 7.80
N PHE A 81 -1.59 -8.76 7.62
CA PHE A 81 -2.40 -9.41 8.63
C PHE A 81 -2.95 -10.72 8.06
N ASP A 82 -2.59 -11.85 8.66
CA ASP A 82 -3.13 -13.16 8.34
C ASP A 82 -4.49 -13.32 9.00
N MET A 83 -5.55 -13.43 8.21
CA MET A 83 -6.92 -13.52 8.71
C MET A 83 -7.25 -14.88 9.35
N THR A 84 -6.48 -15.92 9.06
CA THR A 84 -6.67 -17.26 9.61
C THR A 84 -5.98 -17.38 10.96
N ASN A 85 -4.72 -16.93 11.05
CA ASN A 85 -3.92 -16.98 12.27
C ASN A 85 -4.12 -15.74 13.16
N GLU A 86 -4.81 -14.72 12.66
CA GLU A 86 -5.00 -13.41 13.29
C GLU A 86 -3.70 -12.76 13.76
N SER A 87 -2.65 -12.93 12.98
CA SER A 87 -1.30 -12.48 13.29
C SER A 87 -0.83 -11.40 12.31
N PHE A 88 -0.12 -10.41 12.82
CA PHE A 88 0.57 -9.43 11.98
C PHE A 88 1.95 -9.95 11.55
N GLY A 89 2.38 -9.58 10.36
CA GLY A 89 3.73 -9.80 9.86
C GLY A 89 4.23 -8.60 9.09
N VAL A 90 5.55 -8.47 8.99
CA VAL A 90 6.23 -7.41 8.23
C VAL A 90 6.85 -8.02 6.98
N VAL A 91 6.79 -7.27 5.89
CA VAL A 91 7.44 -7.59 4.63
C VAL A 91 8.35 -6.43 4.28
N ASP A 92 9.65 -6.70 4.26
CA ASP A 92 10.65 -5.71 3.92
C ASP A 92 10.58 -5.37 2.42
N LEU A 93 10.87 -4.12 2.12
CA LEU A 93 10.98 -3.65 0.74
C LEU A 93 12.46 -3.63 0.32
N PRO A 94 12.76 -3.78 -0.98
CA PRO A 94 14.09 -3.45 -1.50
C PRO A 94 14.53 -2.05 -1.06
N ASP A 95 15.82 -1.86 -0.78
CA ASP A 95 16.37 -0.60 -0.22
C ASP A 95 15.92 0.66 -0.98
N SER A 96 15.84 0.58 -2.31
CA SER A 96 15.37 1.69 -3.14
C SER A 96 13.94 2.11 -2.83
N LEU A 97 13.05 1.16 -2.54
CA LEU A 97 11.66 1.39 -2.16
C LEU A 97 11.53 1.73 -0.67
N ALA A 98 12.32 1.08 0.18
CA ALA A 98 12.35 1.32 1.62
C ALA A 98 12.69 2.78 1.97
N HIS A 99 13.50 3.45 1.14
CA HIS A 99 13.92 4.84 1.33
C HIS A 99 13.29 5.85 0.35
N HIS A 100 12.37 5.40 -0.51
CA HIS A 100 11.63 6.30 -1.40
C HIS A 100 10.65 7.17 -0.60
N PRO A 101 10.30 8.40 -1.03
CA PRO A 101 9.27 9.19 -0.37
C PRO A 101 7.96 8.40 -0.25
N ASN A 102 7.46 8.23 0.97
CA ASN A 102 6.26 7.43 1.26
C ASN A 102 5.00 7.95 0.55
N THR A 103 4.94 9.26 0.27
CA THR A 103 3.87 9.90 -0.51
C THR A 103 3.87 9.51 -2.00
N GLN A 104 4.96 8.89 -2.47
CA GLN A 104 5.15 8.41 -3.83
C GLN A 104 5.09 6.87 -3.93
N LEU A 105 4.61 6.21 -2.87
CA LEU A 105 4.40 4.77 -2.85
C LEU A 105 2.92 4.44 -2.62
N CYS A 106 2.42 3.43 -3.33
CA CYS A 106 1.08 2.91 -3.13
C CYS A 106 1.06 1.40 -3.39
N ILE A 107 0.33 0.64 -2.58
CA ILE A 107 0.02 -0.75 -2.90
C ILE A 107 -1.24 -0.85 -3.76
N SER A 108 -1.29 -1.87 -4.61
CA SER A 108 -2.46 -2.27 -5.38
C SER A 108 -2.48 -3.79 -5.57
N LYS A 109 -3.49 -4.28 -6.27
CA LYS A 109 -3.63 -5.70 -6.62
C LYS A 109 -3.61 -5.87 -8.14
N VAL A 110 -2.75 -6.75 -8.63
CA VAL A 110 -2.80 -7.25 -10.01
C VAL A 110 -3.15 -8.73 -9.94
N ARG A 111 -4.35 -9.10 -10.40
CA ARG A 111 -4.88 -10.46 -10.27
C ARG A 111 -4.91 -10.88 -8.79
N GLU A 112 -4.10 -11.86 -8.39
CA GLU A 112 -3.96 -12.32 -6.99
C GLU A 112 -2.56 -12.05 -6.43
N SER A 113 -1.81 -11.13 -7.04
CA SER A 113 -0.48 -10.73 -6.57
C SER A 113 -0.50 -9.29 -6.06
N LEU A 114 0.21 -9.05 -4.96
CA LEU A 114 0.40 -7.72 -4.41
C LEU A 114 1.38 -6.96 -5.30
N VAL A 115 1.05 -5.71 -5.63
CA VAL A 115 1.97 -4.82 -6.33
C VAL A 115 2.22 -3.55 -5.56
N MET A 116 3.46 -3.09 -5.60
CA MET A 116 3.89 -1.76 -5.16
C MET A 116 4.05 -0.86 -6.37
N LEU A 117 3.51 0.36 -6.26
CA LEU A 117 3.52 1.38 -7.28
C LEU A 117 4.44 2.50 -6.81
N GLU A 118 5.50 2.71 -7.55
CA GLU A 118 6.51 3.71 -7.26
C GLU A 118 6.38 4.86 -8.27
N TYR A 119 6.00 6.03 -7.78
CA TYR A 119 5.78 7.22 -8.62
C TYR A 119 7.04 8.08 -8.68
N LYS A 120 7.49 8.40 -9.90
CA LYS A 120 8.66 9.25 -10.17
C LYS A 120 8.37 10.17 -11.35
N ASN A 121 8.14 11.45 -11.10
CA ASN A 121 7.86 12.45 -12.14
C ASN A 121 6.71 11.99 -13.08
N CYS A 122 7.04 11.72 -14.34
CA CYS A 122 6.09 11.29 -15.38
C CYS A 122 5.96 9.77 -15.52
N VAL A 123 6.49 9.03 -14.55
CA VAL A 123 6.68 7.58 -14.61
C VAL A 123 6.10 6.92 -13.35
N CYS A 124 5.55 5.72 -13.52
CA CYS A 124 5.22 4.82 -12.42
C CYS A 124 5.82 3.44 -12.67
N ASP A 125 6.73 3.02 -11.79
CA ASP A 125 7.29 1.67 -11.79
C ASP A 125 6.37 0.74 -11.00
N VAL A 126 6.04 -0.40 -11.60
CA VAL A 126 5.19 -1.43 -10.99
C VAL A 126 6.08 -2.58 -10.54
N TRP A 127 6.07 -2.83 -9.24
CA TRP A 127 6.83 -3.89 -8.58
C TRP A 127 5.85 -4.96 -8.09
N MET A 128 6.09 -6.23 -8.42
CA MET A 128 5.28 -7.34 -7.94
C MET A 128 5.96 -8.02 -6.78
N MET A 129 5.17 -8.37 -5.77
CA MET A 129 5.61 -9.26 -4.71
C MET A 129 5.73 -10.68 -5.27
N GLU A 130 6.88 -11.31 -5.10
CA GLU A 130 7.10 -12.69 -5.52
C GLU A 130 6.48 -13.68 -4.52
N ASP A 131 5.93 -14.76 -5.05
CA ASP A 131 5.43 -15.88 -4.26
C ASP A 131 6.62 -16.77 -3.87
N GLY A 132 6.99 -16.83 -2.58
CA GLY A 132 8.15 -17.63 -2.14
C GLY A 132 8.58 -17.47 -0.68
N VAL A 133 9.61 -18.25 -0.29
CA VAL A 133 10.25 -18.20 1.05
C VAL A 133 11.22 -17.02 1.08
N GLY A 134 10.67 -15.84 1.32
CA GLY A 134 11.38 -14.58 1.18
C GLY A 134 10.56 -13.68 0.28
N LYS A 135 9.61 -12.97 0.87
CA LYS A 135 8.70 -12.06 0.18
C LYS A 135 9.52 -10.90 -0.42
N SER A 136 10.01 -11.06 -1.64
CA SER A 136 10.78 -10.07 -2.41
C SER A 136 9.87 -9.27 -3.35
N PHE A 137 10.38 -8.14 -3.85
CA PHE A 137 9.72 -7.35 -4.88
C PHE A 137 10.58 -7.28 -6.13
N THR A 138 10.00 -7.63 -7.27
CA THR A 138 10.64 -7.50 -8.58
C THR A 138 9.90 -6.53 -9.48
N LYS A 139 10.66 -5.72 -10.22
CA LYS A 139 10.10 -4.73 -11.13
C LYS A 139 9.51 -5.45 -12.35
N LEU A 140 8.21 -5.28 -12.58
CA LEU A 140 7.52 -5.88 -13.73
C LEU A 140 7.67 -5.03 -14.99
N TYR A 141 7.32 -3.74 -14.89
CA TYR A 141 7.30 -2.81 -16.00
C TYR A 141 7.18 -1.37 -15.51
N THR A 142 7.39 -0.45 -16.45
CA THR A 142 7.34 0.99 -16.23
C THR A 142 6.20 1.59 -17.04
N ILE A 143 5.31 2.34 -16.38
CA ILE A 143 4.24 3.10 -17.01
C ILE A 143 4.75 4.52 -17.24
N LYS A 144 4.63 5.03 -18.46
CA LYS A 144 4.94 6.42 -18.80
C LYS A 144 3.64 7.15 -19.11
N ALA A 145 3.43 8.31 -18.50
CA ALA A 145 2.30 9.19 -18.80
C ALA A 145 2.85 10.60 -19.12
N PRO A 146 2.53 11.20 -20.27
CA PRO A 146 3.15 12.46 -20.73
C PRO A 146 3.09 13.62 -19.74
N HIS A 147 2.01 13.73 -18.97
CA HIS A 147 1.80 14.75 -17.94
C HIS A 147 1.93 14.20 -16.51
N GLY A 148 2.35 12.94 -16.43
CA GLY A 148 2.57 12.19 -15.22
C GLY A 148 1.34 11.49 -14.64
N PRO A 149 1.54 10.30 -14.06
CA PRO A 149 0.49 9.57 -13.37
C PRO A 149 0.04 10.37 -12.14
N LYS A 150 -1.27 10.61 -12.00
CA LYS A 150 -1.82 11.25 -10.79
C LYS A 150 -2.15 10.20 -9.74
N LYS A 151 -2.84 9.13 -10.14
CA LYS A 151 -3.20 8.04 -9.23
C LYS A 151 -3.56 6.79 -10.04
N ILE A 152 -2.94 5.66 -9.73
CA ILE A 152 -3.43 4.37 -10.21
C ILE A 152 -4.63 3.99 -9.35
N LEU A 153 -5.77 3.74 -10.00
CA LEU A 153 -7.00 3.32 -9.33
C LEU A 153 -7.06 1.81 -9.16
N GLY A 154 -6.34 1.08 -10.00
CA GLY A 154 -6.21 -0.38 -9.91
C GLY A 154 -6.14 -1.02 -11.28
N PHE A 155 -6.41 -2.33 -11.30
CA PHE A 155 -6.32 -3.15 -12.49
C PHE A 155 -7.65 -3.85 -12.75
N LYS A 156 -8.09 -3.86 -14.01
CA LYS A 156 -9.24 -4.66 -14.46
C LYS A 156 -8.92 -6.15 -14.35
N LYS A 157 -9.95 -7.01 -14.36
CA LYS A 157 -9.81 -8.48 -14.35
C LYS A 157 -8.90 -9.01 -15.47
N ASN A 158 -8.90 -8.35 -16.63
CA ASN A 158 -8.02 -8.69 -17.76
C ASN A 158 -6.59 -8.13 -17.63
N GLY A 159 -6.23 -7.54 -16.48
CA GLY A 159 -4.91 -6.94 -16.22
C GLY A 159 -4.72 -5.53 -16.78
N LYS A 160 -5.74 -4.93 -17.40
CA LYS A 160 -5.64 -3.55 -17.91
C LYS A 160 -5.61 -2.54 -16.76
N LEU A 161 -4.65 -1.63 -16.81
CA LEU A 161 -4.46 -0.58 -15.83
C LEU A 161 -5.55 0.50 -15.96
N ILE A 162 -6.09 0.92 -14.82
CA ILE A 162 -6.92 2.12 -14.70
C ILE A 162 -6.12 3.16 -13.92
N MET A 163 -5.90 4.31 -14.55
CA MET A 163 -5.11 5.40 -13.99
C MET A 163 -5.81 6.73 -14.21
N GLU A 164 -5.78 7.58 -13.19
CA GLU A 164 -6.01 9.01 -13.32
C GLU A 164 -4.70 9.66 -13.77
N VAL A 165 -4.75 10.39 -14.88
CA VAL A 165 -3.61 11.11 -15.44
C VAL A 165 -3.84 12.60 -15.22
N LYS A 166 -2.76 13.37 -15.00
CA LYS A 166 -2.88 14.83 -15.03
C LYS A 166 -3.20 15.26 -16.45
N ASP A 167 -4.25 16.06 -16.64
CA ASP A 167 -4.39 16.80 -17.89
C ASP A 167 -3.48 18.04 -17.78
N GLY A 168 -2.79 18.42 -18.85
CA GLY A 168 -1.79 19.51 -18.84
C GLY A 168 -2.33 20.91 -18.47
N LEU A 169 -3.62 21.02 -18.17
CA LEU A 169 -4.33 22.22 -17.75
C LEU A 169 -5.08 21.87 -16.45
N PHE A 170 -5.22 22.82 -15.52
CA PHE A 170 -5.84 22.74 -14.19
C PHE A 170 -7.32 22.22 -14.15
N ARG A 171 -7.61 21.10 -14.80
CA ARG A 171 -8.89 20.40 -14.84
C ARG A 171 -8.82 19.17 -13.92
N PRO A 172 -9.97 18.68 -13.42
CA PRO A 172 -10.02 17.39 -12.73
C PRO A 172 -9.39 16.31 -13.60
N GLY A 173 -8.58 15.43 -13.01
CA GLY A 173 -7.80 14.44 -13.74
C GLY A 173 -8.70 13.49 -14.51
N THR A 174 -8.24 13.07 -15.69
CA THR A 174 -9.05 12.25 -16.59
C THR A 174 -8.76 10.78 -16.33
N LEU A 175 -9.82 9.95 -16.27
CA LEU A 175 -9.70 8.51 -16.10
C LEU A 175 -9.38 7.86 -17.44
N VAL A 176 -8.25 7.14 -17.48
CA VAL A 176 -7.75 6.51 -18.69
C VAL A 176 -7.55 5.02 -18.47
N VAL A 177 -8.01 4.21 -19.43
CA VAL A 177 -7.75 2.77 -19.48
C VAL A 177 -6.60 2.52 -20.46
N TYR A 178 -5.54 1.90 -19.97
CA TYR A 178 -4.39 1.55 -20.81
C TYR A 178 -4.41 0.07 -21.20
N VAL A 179 -4.01 -0.23 -22.44
CA VAL A 179 -3.77 -1.59 -22.92
C VAL A 179 -2.29 -1.79 -23.18
N ARG A 180 -1.79 -2.95 -22.77
CA ARG A 180 -0.43 -3.42 -23.04
C ARG A 180 -0.35 -3.90 -24.49
N ILE A 181 0.47 -3.24 -25.30
CA ILE A 181 0.99 -3.81 -26.56
C ILE A 181 2.51 -3.64 -26.52
N LEU A 182 3.25 -4.76 -26.47
CA LEU A 182 4.70 -4.86 -26.70
C LEU A 182 5.51 -3.64 -26.23
N ASN A 183 5.74 -3.56 -24.91
CA ASN A 183 6.60 -2.59 -24.22
C ASN A 183 6.15 -1.11 -24.26
N THR A 184 4.96 -0.81 -24.80
CA THR A 184 4.38 0.55 -24.78
C THR A 184 2.91 0.49 -24.35
N LEU A 185 2.51 1.34 -23.40
CA LEU A 185 1.11 1.49 -23.00
C LEU A 185 0.47 2.60 -23.85
N MET A 186 -0.53 2.24 -24.66
CA MET A 186 -1.36 3.21 -25.40
C MET A 186 -2.66 3.49 -24.63
N ILE A 187 -3.07 4.76 -24.66
CA ILE A 187 -4.38 5.23 -24.16
C ILE A 187 -5.45 4.61 -25.06
N LEU A 188 -6.31 3.73 -24.52
CA LEU A 188 -7.33 3.06 -25.32
C LEU A 188 -8.66 3.81 -25.36
N GLY A 189 -8.86 4.74 -24.42
CA GLY A 189 -10.10 5.47 -24.27
C GLY A 189 -10.25 6.09 -22.89
N PHE A 190 -11.10 7.11 -22.83
CA PHE A 190 -11.51 7.78 -21.61
C PHE A 190 -12.70 7.03 -20.99
N VAL A 191 -12.75 6.98 -19.66
CA VAL A 191 -13.96 6.51 -18.95
C VAL A 191 -14.87 7.72 -18.77
N GLU A 192 -15.96 7.78 -19.52
CA GLU A 192 -17.02 8.77 -19.28
C GLU A 192 -17.78 8.43 -17.99
N ARG A 193 -18.20 9.47 -17.27
CA ARG A 193 -18.90 9.38 -15.98
C ARG A 193 -20.33 8.88 -16.11
#